data_AF-A0A6L7ICE8-F1
#
_entry.id   AF-A0A6L7ICE8-F1
#
_cell.length_a   1.000
_cell.length_b   1.000
_cell.length_c   1.000
_cell.angle_alpha   90.00
_cell.angle_beta   90.00
_cell.angle_gamma   90.00
#
_symmetry.space_group_name_H-M   'P 1'
#
loop_
_entity.id
_entity.type
_entity.pdbx_description
1 polymer ?
#
loop_
_entity_poly.entity_id
_entity_poly.type
_entity_poly.pdbx_seq_one_letter_code
_entity_poly.pdbx_strand_id
1 'polypeptide(L)'
;MEQINIKVAFCLQCGGYHSSAPADFSQVNDPEVTDHFFYHGEPWFTLNKETFEKALLLEDTVVKTLNLSNHKINDKKYCKCTRSPKPVNKIQVYSFPVSDEILMNKNQVSDSELYFTEVYRLCYNFH
;
A
#
# COMPACT_ATOMS: atom_id res chain seq x y z
N MET A 1 -19.76 -8.60 25.14
CA MET A 1 -18.44 -8.13 24.69
C MET A 1 -18.52 -7.99 23.19
N GLU A 2 -18.26 -6.79 22.68
CA GLU A 2 -18.26 -6.54 21.24
C GLU A 2 -17.16 -7.37 20.59
N GLN A 3 -17.45 -7.93 19.40
CA GLN A 3 -16.44 -8.71 18.68
C GLN A 3 -15.50 -7.76 17.95
N ILE A 4 -14.33 -7.52 18.55
CA ILE A 4 -13.29 -6.71 17.95
C ILE A 4 -12.57 -7.51 16.86
N ASN A 5 -12.54 -6.93 15.66
CA ASN A 5 -11.92 -7.53 14.49
C ASN A 5 -10.61 -6.81 14.15
N ILE A 6 -9.65 -7.59 13.67
CA ILE A 6 -8.29 -7.15 13.31
C ILE A 6 -8.03 -7.56 11.87
N LYS A 7 -7.44 -6.67 11.09
CA LYS A 7 -6.87 -6.97 9.78
C LYS A 7 -5.41 -7.38 9.97
N VAL A 8 -5.05 -8.49 9.36
CA VAL A 8 -3.69 -9.03 9.41
C VAL A 8 -3.18 -9.22 8.00
N ALA A 9 -1.99 -8.70 7.74
CA ALA A 9 -1.24 -8.91 6.51
C ALA A 9 -0.45 -10.22 6.62
N PHE A 10 -0.97 -11.28 6.00
CA PHE A 10 -0.37 -12.61 5.97
C PHE A 10 0.62 -12.74 4.83
N CYS A 11 1.74 -13.39 5.09
CA CYS A 11 2.67 -13.86 4.09
C CYS A 11 2.26 -15.24 3.56
N LEU A 12 2.14 -15.40 2.24
CA LEU A 12 1.79 -16.69 1.63
C LEU A 12 2.94 -17.71 1.63
N GLN A 13 4.20 -17.29 1.70
CA GLN A 13 5.32 -18.24 1.65
C GLN A 13 5.70 -18.79 3.04
N CYS A 14 5.70 -17.93 4.06
CA CYS A 14 6.09 -18.31 5.43
C CYS A 14 4.89 -18.62 6.32
N GLY A 15 3.67 -18.23 5.92
CA GLY A 15 2.45 -18.39 6.72
C GLY A 15 2.35 -17.48 7.95
N GLY A 16 3.33 -16.60 8.17
CA GLY A 16 3.38 -15.64 9.26
C GLY A 16 2.84 -14.26 8.90
N TYR A 17 2.71 -13.40 9.90
CA TYR A 17 2.17 -12.05 9.80
C TYR A 17 3.29 -11.03 9.58
N HIS A 18 3.07 -10.08 8.67
CA HIS A 18 3.93 -8.92 8.45
C HIS A 18 3.48 -7.70 9.24
N SER A 19 2.17 -7.51 9.37
CA SER A 19 1.59 -6.45 10.17
C SER A 19 0.15 -6.79 10.54
N SER A 20 -0.30 -6.29 11.68
CA SER A 20 -1.68 -6.39 12.17
C SER A 20 -2.18 -4.98 12.52
N ALA A 21 -3.45 -4.70 12.27
CA ALA A 21 -4.08 -3.43 12.58
C ALA A 21 -5.57 -3.64 12.87
N PRO A 22 -6.22 -2.80 13.68
CA PRO A 22 -7.66 -2.91 13.91
C PRO A 22 -8.42 -2.82 12.58
N ALA A 23 -9.48 -3.64 12.44
CA ALA A 23 -10.25 -3.66 11.20
C ALA A 23 -11.00 -2.34 10.99
N ASP A 24 -11.46 -1.75 12.10
CA ASP A 24 -12.02 -0.41 12.19
C ASP A 24 -11.13 0.47 13.08
N PHE A 25 -10.60 1.55 12.52
CA PHE A 25 -9.76 2.49 13.25
C PHE A 25 -10.57 3.37 14.23
N SER A 26 -11.90 3.38 14.15
CA SER A 26 -12.74 4.04 15.16
C SER A 26 -12.64 3.35 16.54
N GLN A 27 -12.30 2.05 16.55
CA GLN A 27 -12.16 1.21 17.73
C GLN A 27 -10.74 1.24 18.31
N VAL A 28 -9.85 2.11 17.83
CA VAL A 28 -8.47 2.23 18.35
C VAL A 28 -8.44 2.57 19.83
N ASN A 29 -9.40 3.37 20.30
CA ASN A 29 -9.53 3.75 21.71
C ASN A 29 -10.20 2.67 22.57
N ASP A 30 -10.57 1.53 21.98
CA ASP A 30 -11.09 0.41 22.76
C ASP A 30 -9.97 -0.08 23.71
N PRO A 31 -10.28 -0.27 25.01
CA PRO A 31 -9.33 -0.78 25.98
C PRO A 31 -8.69 -2.10 25.56
N GLU A 32 -9.42 -3.00 24.89
CA GLU A 32 -8.88 -4.30 24.45
C GLU A 32 -7.89 -4.17 23.29
N VAL A 33 -8.11 -3.23 22.37
CA VAL A 33 -7.18 -2.92 21.26
C VAL A 33 -5.92 -2.25 21.81
N THR A 34 -6.11 -1.29 22.70
CA THR A 34 -5.03 -0.58 23.39
C THR A 34 -4.20 -1.55 24.22
N ASP A 35 -4.86 -2.43 24.99
CA ASP A 35 -4.21 -3.48 25.78
C ASP A 35 -3.36 -4.40 24.88
N HIS A 36 -3.95 -4.86 23.77
CA HIS A 36 -3.25 -5.72 22.83
C HIS A 36 -2.01 -5.04 22.20
N PHE A 37 -2.10 -3.76 21.86
CA PHE A 37 -0.96 -3.03 21.30
C PHE A 37 0.12 -2.73 22.34
N PHE A 38 -0.25 -2.18 23.50
CA PHE A 38 0.72 -1.68 24.48
C PHE A 38 1.27 -2.75 25.43
N TYR A 39 0.45 -3.72 25.86
CA TYR A 39 0.83 -4.69 26.89
C TYR A 39 1.34 -5.99 26.30
N HIS A 40 0.77 -6.44 25.18
CA HIS A 40 1.25 -7.65 24.50
C HIS A 40 2.43 -7.36 23.54
N GLY A 41 2.72 -6.09 23.28
CA GLY A 41 3.98 -5.65 22.65
C GLY A 41 4.24 -6.31 21.30
N GLU A 42 3.19 -6.60 20.53
CA GLU A 42 3.33 -7.21 19.22
C GLU A 42 4.14 -6.25 18.33
N PRO A 43 5.37 -6.62 17.91
CA PRO A 43 6.25 -5.69 17.20
C PRO A 43 5.67 -5.20 15.86
N TRP A 44 4.67 -5.92 15.35
CA TRP A 44 4.09 -5.73 14.04
C TRP A 44 2.62 -5.29 14.08
N PHE A 45 2.03 -5.15 15.28
CA PHE A 45 0.72 -4.51 15.43
C PHE A 45 0.89 -3.01 15.29
N THR A 46 0.02 -2.36 14.52
CA THR A 46 0.08 -0.93 14.29
C THR A 46 -1.30 -0.31 14.38
N LEU A 47 -1.39 0.78 15.12
CA LEU A 47 -2.56 1.65 15.16
C LEU A 47 -2.54 2.67 14.01
N ASN A 48 -1.43 2.77 13.27
CA ASN A 48 -1.31 3.69 12.14
C ASN A 48 -1.68 2.99 10.83
N LYS A 49 -2.74 3.49 10.19
CA LYS A 49 -3.23 3.01 8.90
C LYS A 49 -2.16 3.03 7.81
N GLU A 50 -1.34 4.08 7.74
CA GLU A 50 -0.30 4.22 6.71
C GLU A 50 0.78 3.13 6.82
N THR A 51 1.14 2.77 8.06
CA THR A 51 2.12 1.71 8.33
C THR A 51 1.59 0.36 7.88
N PHE A 52 0.30 0.09 8.14
CA PHE A 52 -0.34 -1.14 7.69
C PHE A 52 -0.43 -1.20 6.16
N GLU A 53 -0.80 -0.09 5.51
CA GLU A 53 -0.88 -0.01 4.04
C GLU A 53 0.47 -0.27 3.37
N LYS A 54 1.57 0.22 3.95
CA LYS A 54 2.93 -0.10 3.46
C LYS A 54 3.23 -1.60 3.50
N ALA A 55 2.74 -2.31 4.52
CA ALA A 55 2.91 -3.77 4.61
C ALA A 55 2.12 -4.53 3.52
N LEU A 56 1.02 -3.96 3.02
CA LEU A 56 0.24 -4.53 1.89
C LEU A 56 0.96 -4.43 0.55
N LEU A 57 1.89 -3.46 0.44
CA LEU A 57 2.72 -3.28 -0.75
C LEU A 57 3.83 -4.33 -0.84
N LEU A 58 4.02 -5.21 0.15
CA LEU A 58 5.00 -6.30 0.07
C LEU A 58 4.51 -7.43 -0.85
N GLU A 59 5.45 -8.12 -1.50
CA GLU A 59 5.14 -9.29 -2.35
C GLU A 59 4.53 -10.43 -1.55
N ASP A 60 3.65 -11.21 -2.19
CA ASP A 60 3.00 -12.39 -1.61
C ASP A 60 2.32 -12.14 -0.25
N THR A 61 1.67 -10.99 -0.13
CA THR A 61 0.87 -10.61 1.05
C THR A 61 -0.63 -10.69 0.76
N VAL A 62 -1.39 -11.22 1.72
CA VAL A 62 -2.85 -11.31 1.68
C VAL A 62 -3.43 -10.75 2.96
N VAL A 63 -4.47 -9.92 2.85
CA VAL A 63 -5.19 -9.41 4.01
C VAL A 63 -6.25 -10.41 4.44
N LYS A 64 -6.24 -10.75 5.72
CA LYS A 64 -7.32 -11.52 6.34
C LYS A 64 -7.85 -10.75 7.55
N THR A 65 -9.16 -10.80 7.73
CA THR A 65 -9.80 -10.28 8.94
C THR A 65 -9.99 -11.41 9.92
N LEU A 66 -9.54 -11.22 11.15
CA LEU A 66 -9.62 -12.19 12.23
C LEU A 66 -10.21 -11.52 13.47
N ASN A 67 -10.77 -12.33 14.37
CA ASN A 67 -11.17 -11.85 15.68
C ASN A 67 -9.92 -11.65 16.58
N LEU A 68 -9.94 -10.63 17.44
CA LEU A 68 -8.87 -10.35 18.41
C LEU A 68 -8.50 -11.55 19.27
N SER A 69 -9.47 -12.32 19.76
CA SER A 69 -9.18 -13.51 20.59
C SER A 69 -8.39 -14.57 19.82
N ASN A 70 -8.70 -14.77 18.53
CA ASN A 70 -7.98 -15.70 17.66
C ASN A 70 -6.59 -15.19 17.30
N HIS A 71 -6.43 -13.86 17.21
CA HIS A 71 -5.14 -13.21 17.01
C HIS A 71 -4.21 -13.46 18.20
N LYS A 72 -4.69 -13.21 19.42
CA LYS A 72 -3.93 -13.42 20.68
C LYS A 72 -3.38 -14.85 20.81
N ILE A 73 -4.12 -15.87 20.34
CA ILE A 73 -3.66 -17.27 20.38
C ILE A 73 -2.47 -17.52 19.44
N ASN A 74 -2.39 -16.77 18.35
CA ASN A 74 -1.39 -16.94 17.29
C ASN A 74 -0.40 -15.77 17.23
N ASP A 75 -0.32 -14.95 18.27
CA ASP A 75 0.50 -13.74 18.37
C ASP A 75 1.93 -13.96 17.83
N LYS A 76 2.55 -15.10 18.13
CA LYS A 76 3.95 -15.43 17.76
C LYS A 76 4.18 -15.81 16.30
N LYS A 77 3.15 -15.91 15.45
CA LYS A 77 3.28 -16.33 14.05
C LYS A 77 3.74 -15.17 13.16
N TYR A 78 4.95 -14.68 13.37
CA TYR A 78 5.52 -13.59 12.59
C TYR A 78 6.28 -14.07 11.36
N CYS A 79 6.23 -13.30 10.28
CA CYS A 79 7.08 -13.58 9.14
C CYS A 79 8.51 -13.08 9.36
N LYS A 80 9.49 -13.92 9.03
CA LYS A 80 10.93 -13.61 9.10
C LYS A 80 11.57 -13.41 7.72
N CYS A 81 10.76 -13.33 6.67
CA CYS A 81 11.26 -13.18 5.30
C CYS A 81 11.81 -11.76 5.09
N THR A 82 13.02 -11.66 4.52
CA THR A 82 13.55 -10.42 3.95
C THR A 82 12.91 -10.22 2.58
N ARG A 83 11.94 -9.31 2.46
CA ARG A 83 11.23 -9.06 1.21
C ARG A 83 11.40 -7.64 0.72
N SER A 84 11.58 -7.51 -0.58
CA SER A 84 11.47 -6.26 -1.30
C SER A 84 9.99 -5.85 -1.41
N PRO A 85 9.69 -4.54 -1.41
CA PRO A 85 8.37 -4.05 -1.79
C PRO A 85 8.02 -4.55 -3.21
N LYS A 86 6.74 -4.85 -3.46
CA LYS A 86 6.25 -5.17 -4.81
C LYS A 86 6.79 -4.10 -5.76
N PRO A 87 7.30 -4.47 -6.94
CA PRO A 87 7.51 -3.50 -7.98
C PRO A 87 6.13 -2.89 -8.26
N VAL A 88 5.92 -1.66 -7.79
CA VAL A 88 4.88 -0.81 -8.35
C VAL A 88 5.23 -0.80 -9.82
N ASN A 89 4.40 -1.41 -10.66
CA ASN A 89 4.51 -1.29 -12.10
C ASN A 89 4.41 0.21 -12.42
N LYS A 90 5.56 0.90 -12.35
CA LYS A 90 5.73 2.21 -12.94
C LYS A 90 5.39 1.94 -14.39
N ILE A 91 4.23 2.42 -14.82
CA ILE A 91 3.89 2.51 -16.24
C ILE A 91 5.17 3.04 -16.88
N GLN A 92 5.83 2.22 -17.70
CA GLN A 92 7.01 2.65 -18.42
C GLN A 92 6.51 3.69 -19.41
N VAL A 93 6.50 4.95 -18.98
CA VAL A 93 6.38 6.07 -19.90
C VAL A 93 7.64 5.99 -20.72
N TYR A 94 7.50 5.49 -21.95
CA TYR A 94 8.56 5.54 -22.96
C TYR A 94 8.90 7.01 -23.16
N SER A 95 9.92 7.50 -22.46
CA SER A 95 10.51 8.80 -22.72
C SER A 95 11.36 8.67 -23.97
N PHE A 96 10.80 9.02 -25.12
CA PHE A 96 11.60 9.26 -26.30
C PHE A 96 12.53 10.46 -26.02
N PRO A 97 13.80 10.42 -26.44
CA PRO A 97 14.69 11.56 -26.28
C PRO A 97 14.23 12.65 -27.24
N VAL A 98 13.37 13.54 -26.76
CA VAL A 98 13.02 14.76 -27.48
C VAL A 98 14.08 15.79 -27.10
N SER A 99 14.83 16.25 -28.09
CA SER A 99 15.82 17.32 -27.96
C SER A 99 15.24 18.53 -27.21
N ASP A 100 16.03 19.08 -26.28
CA ASP A 100 15.71 20.12 -25.29
C ASP A 100 15.23 21.49 -25.84
N GLU A 101 14.99 21.63 -27.14
CA GLU A 101 14.72 22.95 -27.75
C GLU A 101 13.25 23.39 -27.73
N ILE A 102 12.32 22.56 -27.25
CA ILE A 102 10.89 22.94 -27.17
C ILE A 102 10.35 22.72 -25.76
N LEU A 103 11.09 23.22 -24.76
CA LEU A 103 10.53 23.54 -23.45
C LEU A 103 9.76 24.87 -23.57
N MET A 104 8.79 24.91 -24.49
CA MET A 104 7.80 25.98 -24.55
C MET A 104 6.95 25.89 -23.30
N ASN A 105 7.16 26.88 -22.44
CA ASN A 105 6.45 27.26 -21.23
C ASN A 105 5.04 26.63 -21.12
N LYS A 106 4.92 25.48 -20.43
CA LYS A 106 3.66 24.79 -20.13
C LYS A 106 2.65 25.65 -19.35
N ASN A 107 3.05 26.82 -18.87
CA ASN A 107 2.20 27.73 -18.10
C ASN A 107 1.39 28.72 -18.94
N GLN A 108 1.51 28.70 -20.29
CA GLN A 108 0.84 29.66 -21.17
C GLN A 108 -0.08 29.03 -22.24
N VAL A 109 -0.21 27.71 -22.29
CA VAL A 109 -0.95 27.01 -23.35
C VAL A 109 -2.20 26.38 -22.76
N SER A 110 -3.35 26.58 -23.41
CA SER A 110 -4.62 26.01 -22.97
C SER A 110 -4.64 24.48 -23.13
N ASP A 111 -5.32 23.76 -22.23
CA ASP A 111 -5.43 22.29 -22.27
C ASP A 111 -5.94 21.77 -23.63
N SER A 112 -6.77 22.56 -24.32
CA SER A 112 -7.24 22.28 -25.68
C SER A 112 -6.12 22.30 -26.73
N GLU A 113 -5.19 23.25 -26.66
CA GLU A 113 -4.08 23.34 -27.60
C GLU A 113 -3.05 22.23 -27.39
N LEU A 114 -2.84 21.83 -26.13
CA LEU A 114 -2.06 20.64 -25.78
C LEU A 114 -2.67 19.38 -26.39
N TYR A 115 -3.99 19.19 -26.26
CA TYR A 115 -4.70 18.04 -26.82
C TYR A 115 -4.54 17.95 -28.35
N PHE A 116 -4.78 19.04 -29.09
CA PHE A 116 -4.65 19.02 -30.55
C PHE A 116 -3.20 18.82 -31.01
N THR A 117 -2.23 19.36 -30.28
CA THR A 117 -0.80 19.18 -30.59
C THR A 117 -0.37 17.73 -30.41
N GLU A 118 -0.81 17.07 -29.34
CA GLU A 118 -0.50 15.67 -29.06
C GLU A 118 -1.16 14.73 -30.08
N VAL A 119 -2.43 14.98 -30.44
CA VAL A 119 -3.14 14.22 -31.49
C VAL A 119 -2.44 14.38 -32.84
N TYR A 120 -2.07 15.60 -33.22
CA TYR A 120 -1.37 15.84 -34.48
C TYR A 120 -0.02 15.12 -34.54
N ARG A 121 0.75 15.14 -33.43
CA ARG A 121 2.01 14.40 -33.33
C ARG A 121 1.83 12.90 -33.46
N LEU A 122 0.79 12.33 -32.86
CA LEU A 122 0.52 10.90 -32.98
C LEU A 122 0.15 10.52 -34.41
N CYS A 123 -0.65 11.33 -35.09
CA CYS A 123 -1.08 11.05 -36.46
C CYS A 123 0.04 11.21 -37.50
N TYR A 124 0.97 12.16 -37.31
CA TYR A 124 2.02 12.45 -38.30
C TYR A 124 3.28 11.57 -38.17
N ASN A 125 3.44 10.83 -37.06
CA ASN A 125 4.56 9.89 -36.86
C ASN A 125 4.25 8.46 -37.34
N PHE A 126 3.06 8.21 -37.89
CA PHE A 126 2.79 7.00 -38.68
C PHE A 126 3.05 7.30 -40.15
N HIS A 127 4.31 7.25 -40.57
CA HIS A 127 4.67 7.24 -41.98
C HIS A 127 5.79 6.28 -42.28
#